data_AF-A0A5D2EP57-F1
#
_entry.id   AF-A0A5D2EP57-F1
#
_cell.length_a   1.000
_cell.length_b   1.000
_cell.length_c   1.000
_cell.angle_alpha   90.00
_cell.angle_beta   90.00
_cell.angle_gamma   90.00
#
_symmetry.space_group_name_H-M   'P 1'
#
loop_
_entity.id
_entity.type
_entity.pdbx_description
1 polymer ?
#
loop_
_entity_poly.entity_id
_entity_poly.type
_entity_poly.pdbx_seq_one_letter_code
_entity_poly.pdbx_strand_id
1 'polypeptide(L)'
;MALSARILSKSRQLCGSQSILQKENTIPVRFYAKEAAAPIANKGDEILKNIFLEVKAKYEAALGIFRKEKITIDPDDPAAVSQYAKVMKTVRQKAELFSESQRIQYTIQTRTQDIPDARTYLLILKDIRIKRGLTDDLCAEAMMMNALDKVEKEINKASFEE
;
A
#
# COMPACT_ATOMS: atom_id res chain seq x y z
N MET A 1 -65.09 37.13 -54.36
CA MET A 1 -64.82 38.40 -53.66
C MET A 1 -63.88 38.13 -52.50
N ALA A 2 -62.95 39.06 -52.28
CA ALA A 2 -61.90 39.04 -51.27
C ALA A 2 -62.45 39.00 -49.83
N LEU A 3 -61.63 38.57 -48.87
CA LEU A 3 -60.94 39.49 -47.93
C LEU A 3 -60.20 38.69 -46.84
N SER A 4 -58.87 38.81 -46.85
CA SER A 4 -58.03 38.52 -45.69
C SER A 4 -58.15 39.67 -44.69
N ALA A 5 -58.26 39.36 -43.40
CA ALA A 5 -57.91 40.29 -42.33
C ALA A 5 -57.35 39.52 -41.12
N ARG A 6 -56.04 39.67 -40.88
CA ARG A 6 -55.38 39.39 -39.60
C ARG A 6 -55.14 40.72 -38.90
N ILE A 7 -55.64 40.90 -37.67
CA ILE A 7 -55.07 41.80 -36.64
C ILE A 7 -55.40 41.12 -35.29
N LEU A 8 -54.49 40.39 -34.63
CA LEU A 8 -53.38 40.81 -33.76
C LEU A 8 -53.86 41.36 -32.40
N SER A 9 -53.73 40.56 -31.35
CA SER A 9 -53.63 41.01 -29.96
C SER A 9 -53.12 39.87 -29.08
N LYS A 10 -51.81 39.89 -28.79
CA LYS A 10 -51.14 38.99 -27.85
C LYS A 10 -51.46 39.43 -26.43
N SER A 11 -52.02 38.51 -25.64
CA SER A 11 -51.47 38.06 -24.34
C SER A 11 -52.61 37.52 -23.47
N ARG A 12 -52.67 36.19 -23.34
CA ARG A 12 -53.25 35.56 -22.15
C ARG A 12 -52.38 34.39 -21.73
N GLN A 13 -51.74 34.65 -20.60
CA GLN A 13 -51.23 33.72 -19.63
C GLN A 13 -52.34 32.75 -19.18
N LEU A 14 -51.91 31.56 -18.76
CA LEU A 14 -52.50 30.65 -17.77
C LEU A 14 -53.17 29.34 -18.26
N CYS A 15 -52.64 28.29 -17.62
CA CYS A 15 -53.16 26.94 -17.40
C CYS A 15 -53.10 25.97 -18.58
N GLY A 16 -51.90 25.44 -18.83
CA GLY A 16 -51.70 24.24 -19.64
C GLY A 16 -52.17 23.00 -18.88
N SER A 17 -53.27 22.40 -19.34
CA SER A 17 -53.57 21.00 -19.13
C SER A 17 -52.93 20.20 -20.27
N GLN A 18 -51.74 19.63 -20.04
CA GLN A 18 -51.17 18.62 -20.92
C GLN A 18 -50.97 17.33 -20.13
N SER A 19 -51.98 16.47 -20.26
CA SER A 19 -51.88 15.03 -20.52
C SER A 19 -50.60 14.33 -20.03
N ILE A 20 -50.75 13.58 -18.94
CA ILE A 20 -49.79 12.57 -18.49
C ILE A 20 -49.79 11.44 -19.52
N LEU A 21 -48.79 11.43 -20.38
CA LEU A 21 -48.42 10.26 -21.17
C LEU A 21 -47.35 9.52 -20.37
N GLN A 22 -47.77 8.46 -19.67
CA GLN A 22 -46.83 7.48 -19.11
C GLN A 22 -46.01 6.90 -20.27
N LYS A 23 -44.71 7.21 -20.31
CA LYS A 23 -43.77 6.59 -21.23
C LYS A 23 -42.51 6.21 -20.45
N GLU A 24 -42.53 4.95 -20.02
CA GLU A 24 -41.42 4.00 -19.87
C GLU A 24 -40.11 4.52 -19.25
N ASN A 25 -39.70 3.86 -18.16
CA ASN A 25 -38.41 3.98 -17.47
C ASN A 25 -37.23 4.15 -18.44
N THR A 26 -36.89 5.40 -18.73
CA THR A 26 -35.68 5.75 -19.47
C THR A 26 -34.57 5.89 -18.44
N ILE A 27 -33.68 4.89 -18.40
CA ILE A 27 -32.44 4.95 -17.65
C ILE A 27 -31.68 6.18 -18.17
N PRO A 28 -31.37 7.19 -17.34
CA PRO A 28 -30.60 8.33 -17.79
C PRO A 28 -29.19 7.83 -18.09
N VAL A 29 -28.89 7.62 -19.36
CA VAL A 29 -27.52 7.45 -19.83
C VAL A 29 -26.80 8.75 -19.46
N ARG A 30 -25.82 8.67 -18.56
CA ARG A 30 -24.94 9.79 -18.24
C ARG A 30 -24.20 10.19 -19.52
N PHE A 31 -24.64 11.26 -20.17
CA PHE A 31 -23.82 11.93 -21.17
C PHE A 31 -22.69 12.64 -20.42
N TYR A 32 -21.46 12.19 -20.60
CA TYR A 32 -20.29 12.94 -20.15
C TYR A 32 -20.34 14.31 -20.85
N ALA A 33 -20.30 15.38 -20.05
CA ALA A 33 -20.28 16.74 -20.58
C ALA A 33 -19.11 16.89 -21.56
N LYS A 34 -19.43 17.46 -22.72
CA LYS A 34 -18.48 17.80 -23.79
C LYS A 34 -17.37 18.67 -23.20
N GLU A 35 -16.15 18.13 -23.22
CA GLU A 35 -14.88 18.87 -23.04
C GLU A 35 -14.86 19.84 -21.84
N ALA A 36 -14.94 19.27 -20.62
CA ALA A 36 -14.29 19.95 -19.50
C ALA A 36 -12.79 19.96 -19.80
N ALA A 37 -12.17 21.15 -19.84
CA ALA A 37 -10.73 21.30 -19.96
C ALA A 37 -10.04 20.34 -18.99
N ALA A 38 -9.02 19.62 -19.47
CA ALA A 38 -8.30 18.64 -18.66
C ALA A 38 -7.97 19.27 -17.29
N PRO A 39 -8.35 18.62 -16.18
CA PRO A 39 -8.05 19.15 -14.86
C PRO A 39 -6.55 19.39 -14.80
N ILE A 40 -6.15 20.62 -14.43
CA ILE A 40 -4.74 20.99 -14.29
C ILE A 40 -4.16 20.01 -13.28
N ALA A 41 -3.17 19.22 -13.72
CA ALA A 41 -2.57 18.17 -12.91
C ALA A 41 -2.10 18.78 -11.58
N ASN A 42 -2.74 18.35 -10.48
CA ASN A 42 -2.33 18.80 -9.16
C ASN A 42 -1.05 18.04 -8.78
N LYS A 43 -0.20 18.65 -7.94
CA LYS A 43 1.02 18.00 -7.43
C LYS A 43 0.74 16.61 -6.83
N GLY A 44 -0.45 16.42 -6.23
CA GLY A 44 -0.89 15.12 -5.72
C GLY A 44 -1.09 14.07 -6.81
N ASP A 45 -1.66 14.45 -7.96
CA ASP A 45 -1.90 13.55 -9.09
C ASP A 45 -0.58 13.06 -9.70
N GLU A 46 0.43 13.95 -9.77
CA GLU A 46 1.78 13.59 -10.22
C GLU A 46 2.46 12.60 -9.27
N ILE A 47 2.37 12.82 -7.95
CA ILE A 47 2.91 11.89 -6.95
C ILE A 47 2.27 10.51 -7.09
N LEU A 48 0.94 10.43 -7.19
CA LEU A 48 0.22 9.17 -7.34
C LEU A 48 0.58 8.47 -8.65
N LYS A 49 0.71 9.21 -9.74
CA LYS A 49 1.15 8.68 -11.03
C LYS A 49 2.55 8.09 -10.95
N ASN A 50 3.48 8.77 -10.28
CA ASN A 50 4.84 8.29 -10.11
C ASN A 50 4.89 7.01 -9.28
N ILE A 51 4.17 6.96 -8.16
CA ILE A 51 4.04 5.75 -7.34
C ILE A 51 3.45 4.60 -8.16
N PHE A 52 2.39 4.87 -8.94
CA PHE A 52 1.76 3.85 -9.78
C PHE A 52 2.74 3.31 -10.83
N LEU A 53 3.49 4.17 -11.51
CA LEU A 53 4.48 3.76 -12.51
C LEU A 53 5.61 2.95 -11.89
N GLU A 54 6.10 3.34 -10.71
CA GLU A 54 7.13 2.59 -9.97
C GLU A 54 6.63 1.19 -9.60
N VAL A 55 5.45 1.11 -8.99
CA VAL A 55 4.84 -0.16 -8.59
C VAL A 55 4.59 -1.06 -9.81
N LYS A 56 4.06 -0.49 -10.89
CA LYS A 56 3.83 -1.21 -12.15
C LYS A 56 5.12 -1.80 -12.70
N ALA A 57 6.21 -1.02 -12.75
CA ALA A 57 7.50 -1.50 -13.25
C ALA A 57 8.03 -2.69 -12.44
N LYS A 58 7.88 -2.65 -11.11
CA LYS A 58 8.27 -3.76 -10.21
C LYS A 58 7.47 -5.03 -10.49
N TYR A 59 6.15 -4.91 -10.71
CA TYR A 59 5.30 -6.05 -11.07
C TYR A 59 5.64 -6.63 -12.45
N GLU A 60 5.87 -5.76 -13.45
CA GLU A 60 6.24 -6.20 -14.80
C GLU A 60 7.59 -6.93 -14.80
N ALA A 61 8.57 -6.45 -14.04
CA ALA A 61 9.86 -7.11 -13.85
C ALA A 61 9.69 -8.52 -13.24
N ALA A 62 8.86 -8.64 -12.19
CA ALA A 62 8.58 -9.93 -11.56
C ALA A 62 7.85 -10.91 -12.49
N LEU A 63 6.79 -10.45 -13.17
CA LEU A 63 6.05 -11.25 -14.15
C LEU A 63 6.94 -11.70 -15.31
N GLY A 64 7.87 -10.86 -15.76
CA GLY A 64 8.83 -11.20 -16.80
C GLY A 64 9.74 -12.37 -16.44
N ILE A 65 10.01 -12.59 -15.15
CA ILE A 65 10.79 -13.73 -14.64
C ILE A 65 9.89 -14.95 -14.46
N PHE A 66 8.73 -14.79 -13.81
CA PHE A 66 7.79 -15.89 -13.57
C PHE A 66 7.25 -16.53 -14.86
N ARG A 67 7.18 -15.78 -15.97
CA ARG A 67 6.82 -16.33 -17.28
C ARG A 67 7.93 -17.18 -17.92
N LYS A 68 9.19 -16.97 -17.53
CA LYS A 68 10.36 -17.67 -18.10
C LYS A 68 10.76 -18.88 -17.27
N GLU A 69 10.70 -18.75 -15.96
CA GLU A 69 11.14 -19.79 -15.03
C GLU A 69 9.96 -20.69 -14.63
N LYS A 70 10.10 -22.00 -14.86
CA LYS A 70 9.13 -22.99 -14.38
C LYS A 70 9.41 -23.27 -12.90
N ILE A 71 8.46 -22.95 -12.04
CA ILE A 71 8.53 -23.24 -10.61
C ILE A 71 7.82 -24.58 -10.37
N THR A 72 8.59 -25.60 -9.97
CA THR A 72 8.04 -26.85 -9.45
C THR A 72 7.73 -26.66 -7.97
N ILE A 73 6.51 -27.00 -7.54
CA ILE A 73 6.09 -26.91 -6.14
C ILE A 73 6.05 -28.33 -5.58
N ASP A 74 7.15 -28.72 -4.95
CA ASP A 74 7.29 -29.98 -4.22
C ASP A 74 8.04 -29.68 -2.92
N PRO A 75 7.40 -29.76 -1.74
CA PRO A 75 8.03 -29.46 -0.46
C PRO A 75 9.00 -30.57 -0.01
N ASP A 76 8.86 -31.80 -0.52
CA ASP A 76 9.65 -32.95 -0.12
C ASP A 76 10.92 -33.11 -0.98
N ASP A 77 10.97 -32.46 -2.16
CA ASP A 77 12.17 -32.38 -3.00
C ASP A 77 13.04 -31.15 -2.67
N PRO A 78 14.23 -31.33 -2.06
CA PRO A 78 15.15 -30.23 -1.76
C PRO A 78 15.59 -29.43 -2.99
N ALA A 79 15.63 -30.07 -4.17
CA ALA A 79 16.03 -29.39 -5.41
C ALA A 79 14.95 -28.40 -5.86
N ALA A 80 13.67 -28.79 -5.81
CA ALA A 80 12.54 -27.92 -6.09
C ALA A 80 12.51 -26.71 -5.13
N VAL A 81 12.71 -26.94 -3.82
CA VAL A 81 12.76 -25.86 -2.80
C VAL A 81 13.92 -24.90 -3.07
N SER A 82 15.10 -25.41 -3.40
CA SER A 82 16.27 -24.59 -3.71
C SER A 82 16.08 -23.76 -4.99
N GLN A 83 15.48 -24.36 -6.03
CA GLN A 83 15.12 -23.64 -7.25
C GLN A 83 14.13 -22.51 -6.96
N TYR A 84 13.06 -22.80 -6.21
CA TYR A 84 12.09 -21.79 -5.79
C TYR A 84 12.76 -20.61 -5.06
N ALA A 85 13.63 -20.90 -4.09
CA ALA A 85 14.34 -19.87 -3.33
C ALA A 85 15.22 -19.00 -4.25
N LYS A 86 15.88 -19.61 -5.25
CA LYS A 86 16.69 -18.91 -6.26
C LYS A 86 15.85 -18.01 -7.16
N VAL A 87 14.71 -18.50 -7.67
CA VAL A 87 13.77 -17.71 -8.48
C VAL A 87 13.31 -16.49 -7.68
N MET A 88 12.82 -16.71 -6.45
CA MET A 88 12.31 -15.65 -5.60
C MET A 88 13.38 -14.62 -5.22
N LYS A 89 14.63 -15.06 -4.98
CA LYS A 89 15.75 -14.14 -4.76
C LYS A 89 16.01 -13.27 -6.00
N THR A 90 15.99 -13.87 -7.18
CA THR A 90 16.23 -13.17 -8.46
C THR A 90 15.11 -12.15 -8.74
N VAL A 91 13.85 -12.53 -8.48
CA VAL A 91 12.70 -11.64 -8.59
C VAL A 91 12.85 -10.43 -7.66
N ARG A 92 13.17 -10.65 -6.39
CA ARG A 92 13.37 -9.55 -5.44
C ARG A 92 14.47 -8.60 -5.88
N GLN A 93 15.60 -9.12 -6.34
CA GLN A 93 16.72 -8.29 -6.79
C GLN A 93 16.36 -7.46 -8.03
N LYS A 94 15.72 -8.07 -9.04
CA LYS A 94 15.36 -7.39 -10.29
C LYS A 94 14.21 -6.40 -10.14
N ALA A 95 13.29 -6.65 -9.21
CA ALA A 95 12.19 -5.74 -8.90
C ALA A 95 12.55 -4.75 -7.78
N GLU A 96 13.82 -4.71 -7.34
CA GLU A 96 14.29 -3.83 -6.25
C GLU A 96 13.41 -3.92 -5.00
N LEU A 97 12.98 -5.14 -4.66
CA LEU A 97 12.17 -5.43 -3.49
C LEU A 97 13.07 -5.84 -2.32
N PHE A 98 12.80 -5.26 -1.16
CA PHE A 98 13.46 -5.69 0.06
C PHE A 98 13.13 -7.14 0.42
N SER A 99 14.14 -7.88 0.87
CA SER A 99 13.92 -9.14 1.59
C SER A 99 13.30 -8.88 2.97
N GLU A 100 12.63 -9.88 3.54
CA GLU A 100 12.05 -9.74 4.88
C GLU A 100 13.10 -9.40 5.95
N SER A 101 14.31 -9.97 5.86
CA SER A 101 15.42 -9.62 6.74
C SER A 101 15.82 -8.14 6.61
N GLN A 102 15.91 -7.61 5.38
CA GLN A 102 16.19 -6.18 5.16
C GLN A 102 15.05 -5.29 5.68
N ARG A 103 13.78 -5.70 5.54
CA ARG A 103 12.64 -4.95 6.08
C ARG A 103 12.67 -4.91 7.61
N ILE A 104 13.02 -6.03 8.25
CA ILE A 104 13.18 -6.11 9.71
C ILE A 104 14.34 -5.19 10.13
N GLN A 105 15.49 -5.28 9.48
CA GLN A 105 16.65 -4.43 9.76
C GLN A 105 16.32 -2.95 9.63
N TYR A 106 15.67 -2.54 8.54
CA TYR A 106 15.22 -1.16 8.35
C TYR A 106 14.27 -0.73 9.48
N THR A 107 13.32 -1.58 9.85
CA THR A 107 12.37 -1.29 10.95
C THR A 107 13.08 -1.10 12.29
N ILE A 108 14.08 -1.94 12.58
CA ILE A 108 14.90 -1.81 13.78
C ILE A 108 15.61 -0.46 13.74
N GLN A 109 16.38 -0.19 12.69
CA GLN A 109 17.14 1.06 12.54
C GLN A 109 16.28 2.30 12.73
N THR A 110 15.13 2.39 12.06
CA THR A 110 14.25 3.55 12.14
C THR A 110 13.59 3.70 13.51
N ARG A 111 13.28 2.60 14.20
CA ARG A 111 12.60 2.66 15.51
C ARG A 111 13.54 2.82 16.68
N THR A 112 14.82 2.53 16.51
CA THR A 112 15.81 2.56 17.58
C THR A 112 16.88 3.64 17.40
N GLN A 113 16.76 4.50 16.38
CA GLN A 113 17.80 5.45 16.01
C GLN A 113 18.21 6.40 17.14
N ASP A 114 17.24 6.90 17.91
CA ASP A 114 17.45 7.92 18.94
C ASP A 114 17.43 7.34 20.36
N ILE A 115 17.68 6.04 20.51
CA ILE A 115 17.56 5.34 21.79
C ILE A 115 18.95 5.12 22.40
N PRO A 116 19.31 5.87 23.46
CA PRO A 116 20.59 5.70 24.12
C PRO A 116 20.60 4.55 25.15
N ASP A 117 19.43 4.17 25.66
CA ASP A 117 19.29 3.17 26.73
C ASP A 117 19.16 1.74 26.18
N ALA A 118 20.01 0.83 26.70
CA ALA A 118 20.05 -0.57 26.29
C ALA A 118 18.76 -1.33 26.68
N ARG A 119 18.16 -1.04 27.84
CA ARG A 119 16.93 -1.74 28.27
C ARG A 119 15.77 -1.37 27.36
N THR A 120 15.58 -0.09 27.10
CA THR A 120 14.54 0.42 26.20
C THR A 120 14.73 -0.12 24.78
N TYR A 121 15.98 -0.21 24.30
CA TYR A 121 16.30 -0.81 23.01
C TYR A 121 15.82 -2.26 22.91
N LEU A 122 16.16 -3.11 23.90
CA LEU A 122 15.75 -4.52 23.92
C LEU A 122 14.22 -4.69 24.00
N LEU A 123 13.53 -3.84 24.76
CA LEU A 123 12.06 -3.85 24.82
C LEU A 123 11.44 -3.51 23.46
N ILE A 124 12.01 -2.57 22.71
CA ILE A 124 11.53 -2.23 21.37
C ILE A 124 11.81 -3.34 20.36
N LEU A 125 12.97 -4.02 20.46
CA LEU A 125 13.23 -5.20 19.64
C LEU A 125 12.18 -6.29 19.86
N LYS A 126 11.80 -6.53 21.13
CA LYS A 126 10.73 -7.47 21.48
C LYS A 126 9.39 -7.07 20.85
N ASP A 127 9.06 -5.78 20.93
CA ASP A 127 7.87 -5.23 20.30
C ASP A 127 7.86 -5.41 18.77
N ILE A 128 9.01 -5.19 18.12
CA ILE A 128 9.18 -5.38 16.68
C ILE A 128 8.99 -6.86 16.35
N ARG A 129 9.60 -7.78 17.11
CA ARG A 129 9.46 -9.23 16.92
C ARG A 129 8.00 -9.66 16.98
N ILE A 130 7.28 -9.27 18.04
CA ILE A 130 5.86 -9.61 18.23
C ILE A 130 5.02 -9.06 17.07
N LYS A 131 5.20 -7.79 16.70
CA LYS A 131 4.48 -7.15 15.59
C LYS A 131 4.80 -7.78 14.23
N ARG A 132 5.94 -8.45 14.09
CA ARG A 132 6.34 -9.20 12.88
C ARG A 132 5.90 -10.66 12.91
N GLY A 133 5.32 -11.14 14.01
CA GLY A 133 4.88 -12.53 14.15
C GLY A 133 6.03 -13.53 14.24
N LEU A 134 7.22 -13.09 14.67
CA LEU A 134 8.39 -13.95 14.82
C LEU A 134 8.35 -14.63 16.20
N THR A 135 8.43 -15.95 16.24
CA THR A 135 8.50 -16.71 17.51
C THR A 135 9.90 -16.63 18.11
N ASP A 136 9.99 -16.71 19.44
CA ASP A 136 11.25 -16.74 20.18
C ASP A 136 11.39 -18.12 20.84
N ASP A 137 11.60 -19.13 20.00
CA ASP A 137 11.57 -20.53 20.43
C ASP A 137 12.74 -20.89 21.37
N LEU A 138 13.85 -20.14 21.26
CA LEU A 138 15.03 -20.29 22.11
C LEU A 138 15.00 -19.39 23.35
N CYS A 139 13.94 -18.60 23.55
CA CYS A 139 13.85 -17.63 24.64
C CYS A 139 15.04 -16.65 24.69
N ALA A 140 15.58 -16.27 23.52
CA ALA A 140 16.73 -15.39 23.40
C ALA A 140 16.47 -14.01 24.04
N GLU A 141 15.23 -13.52 24.00
CA GLU A 141 14.86 -12.25 24.65
C GLU A 141 15.06 -12.30 26.17
N ALA A 142 14.65 -13.40 26.80
CA ALA A 142 14.83 -13.59 28.23
C ALA A 142 16.31 -13.69 28.58
N MET A 143 17.11 -14.39 27.76
CA MET A 143 18.56 -14.48 27.95
C MET A 143 19.23 -13.11 27.82
N MET A 144 18.85 -12.29 26.83
CA MET A 144 19.38 -10.94 26.64
C MET A 144 19.04 -10.01 27.81
N MET A 145 17.79 -10.01 28.29
CA MET A 145 17.38 -9.20 29.43
C MET A 145 18.09 -9.64 30.72
N ASN A 146 18.20 -10.95 30.96
CA ASN A 146 18.95 -11.47 32.11
C ASN A 146 20.44 -11.12 32.07
N ALA A 147 21.05 -11.11 30.88
CA ALA A 147 22.43 -10.68 30.70
C ALA A 147 22.58 -9.18 31.01
N LEU A 148 21.65 -8.35 30.54
CA LEU A 148 21.64 -6.93 30.84
C LEU A 148 21.51 -6.67 32.34
N ASP A 149 20.61 -7.37 33.04
CA ASP A 149 20.43 -7.23 34.49
C ASP A 149 21.71 -7.57 35.28
N LYS A 150 22.51 -8.53 34.80
CA LYS A 150 23.81 -8.86 35.41
C LYS A 150 24.82 -7.73 35.22
N VAL A 151 24.93 -7.22 33.99
CA VAL A 151 25.84 -6.11 33.65
C VAL A 151 25.50 -4.86 34.48
N GLU A 152 24.23 -4.51 34.59
CA GLU A 152 23.81 -3.35 35.39
C GLU A 152 24.13 -3.51 36.88
N LYS A 153 24.00 -4.73 37.43
CA LYS A 153 24.38 -5.01 38.81
C LYS A 153 25.88 -4.88 39.02
N GLU A 154 26.69 -5.35 38.07
CA GLU A 154 28.16 -5.24 38.14
C GLU A 154 28.62 -3.79 38.06
N ILE A 155 28.07 -3.00 37.13
CA ILE A 155 28.38 -1.57 37.00
C ILE A 155 27.99 -0.82 38.27
N ASN A 156 26.78 -1.05 38.78
CA ASN A 156 26.33 -0.42 40.01
C ASN A 156 27.18 -0.82 41.21
N LYS A 157 27.66 -2.07 41.28
CA LYS A 157 28.55 -2.50 42.36
C LYS A 157 29.92 -1.82 42.29
N ALA A 158 30.49 -1.70 41.09
CA ALA A 158 31.81 -1.10 40.88
C ALA A 158 31.86 0.40 41.25
N SER A 159 30.77 1.14 41.04
CA SER A 159 30.69 2.57 41.41
C SER A 159 30.52 2.83 42.91
N PHE A 160 30.34 1.80 43.75
CA PHE A 160 30.30 1.91 45.22
C PHE A 160 31.58 1.41 45.91
N GLU A 161 32.54 0.82 45.16
CA GLU A 161 33.79 0.28 45.70
C GLU A 161 35.03 1.18 45.41
N GLU A 162 34.84 2.35 44.81
CA GLU A 162 35.83 3.45 44.68
C GLU A 162 35.58 4.58 45.68
#